data_AF-A0A8B7W380-F1
#
_entry.id   AF-A0A8B7W380-F1
#
_cell.length_a   1.000
_cell.length_b   1.000
_cell.length_c   1.000
_cell.angle_alpha   90.00
_cell.angle_beta   90.00
_cell.angle_gamma   90.00
#
_symmetry.space_group_name_H-M   'P 1'
#
loop_
_entity.id
_entity.type
_entity.pdbx_description
1 polymer ?
#
loop_
_entity_poly.entity_id
_entity_poly.type
_entity_poly.pdbx_seq_one_letter_code
_entity_poly.pdbx_strand_id
1 'polypeptide(L)'
;MALLFSLILAICTRPSLLEFPSRVRLVGGPHRCEGRVEVERKGQWGTVCDDGWDMKDVAVLCRELGCGAAKKSPSGFQYEPSTEKEQKVLIQMVNCSGMEDTLAQCKQDEDVFDCSLEEEAGASCENPESFFFPVPESVRLVDGPGRCEGRVEVQHQGQWSTVCKTGWSFQGAKVVCRQLGCGKALLIRKHCNKAFQVQEPIWMSQISCTGQEAALQDCHFGPWEKNNCTHDEDMWVECEDAFELRLVGRENLCSGRLEVRHKGVWGSVCDDGWGEEEDQVVCRQLGCGKSLSPSSKARKSYGSGVGRIWMDDVHCSGEEQSLEQCQHRFWGYHDCTHKEDVAVICSEQYPGIFEA
;
A
#
# COMPACT_ATOMS: atom_id res chain seq x y z
N MET A 1 -32.06 -19.04 -72.81
CA MET A 1 -31.02 -19.86 -72.16
C MET A 1 -30.78 -19.31 -70.77
N ALA A 2 -30.69 -20.21 -69.79
CA ALA A 2 -30.96 -19.98 -68.38
C ALA A 2 -29.95 -19.05 -67.67
N LEU A 3 -30.47 -18.25 -66.74
CA LEU A 3 -29.73 -17.55 -65.69
C LEU A 3 -29.45 -18.57 -64.56
N LEU A 4 -28.17 -18.71 -64.20
CA LEU A 4 -27.72 -19.52 -63.07
C LEU A 4 -28.13 -18.86 -61.74
N PHE A 5 -29.06 -19.49 -61.02
CA PHE A 5 -29.28 -19.27 -59.59
C PHE A 5 -28.24 -20.08 -58.81
N SER A 6 -27.26 -19.41 -58.21
CA SER A 6 -26.40 -20.01 -57.20
C SER A 6 -27.06 -19.91 -55.83
N LEU A 7 -27.51 -21.05 -55.32
CA LEU A 7 -28.04 -21.24 -53.98
C LEU A 7 -26.86 -21.31 -53.00
N ILE A 8 -26.53 -20.21 -52.31
CA ILE A 8 -25.61 -20.26 -51.16
C ILE A 8 -26.44 -20.57 -49.93
N LEU A 9 -26.40 -21.83 -49.46
CA LEU A 9 -26.87 -22.19 -48.13
C LEU A 9 -26.00 -21.50 -47.08
N ALA A 10 -26.55 -20.49 -46.41
CA ALA A 10 -25.99 -20.02 -45.14
C ALA A 10 -26.28 -21.08 -44.07
N ILE A 11 -25.27 -21.87 -43.73
CA ILE A 11 -25.33 -22.75 -42.57
C ILE A 11 -25.21 -21.84 -41.33
N CYS A 12 -26.31 -21.61 -40.63
CA CYS A 12 -26.28 -21.10 -39.26
C CYS A 12 -25.66 -22.17 -38.35
N THR A 13 -24.34 -22.12 -38.17
CA THR A 13 -23.73 -22.78 -37.01
C THR A 13 -24.16 -22.00 -35.76
N ARG A 14 -24.69 -22.73 -34.78
CA ARG A 14 -25.04 -22.20 -33.45
C ARG A 14 -23.86 -21.38 -32.91
N PRO A 15 -24.09 -20.25 -32.21
CA PRO A 15 -23.03 -19.65 -31.41
C PRO A 15 -22.58 -20.72 -30.41
N SER A 16 -21.32 -21.13 -30.51
CA SER A 16 -20.62 -21.72 -29.39
C SER A 16 -20.82 -20.80 -28.19
N LEU A 17 -21.15 -21.42 -27.06
CA LEU A 17 -21.41 -20.79 -25.77
C LEU A 17 -20.46 -19.61 -25.54
N LEU A 18 -21.02 -18.48 -25.11
CA LEU A 18 -20.28 -17.34 -24.57
C LEU A 18 -19.47 -17.83 -23.37
N GLU A 19 -18.22 -18.25 -23.59
CA GLU A 19 -17.20 -18.23 -22.55
C GLU A 19 -16.85 -16.76 -22.32
N PHE A 20 -17.32 -16.23 -21.19
CA PHE A 20 -16.84 -14.95 -20.71
C PHE A 20 -15.32 -15.04 -20.58
N PRO A 21 -14.54 -14.03 -21.03
CA PRO A 21 -13.10 -14.07 -20.84
C PRO A 21 -12.83 -14.21 -19.34
N SER A 22 -12.07 -15.24 -18.98
CA SER A 22 -11.49 -15.39 -17.65
C SER A 22 -10.85 -14.08 -17.24
N ARG A 23 -11.27 -13.51 -16.10
CA ARG A 23 -10.71 -12.25 -15.61
C ARG A 23 -9.67 -12.57 -14.54
N VAL A 24 -8.57 -11.85 -14.57
CA VAL A 24 -7.46 -11.98 -13.61
C VAL A 24 -7.20 -10.64 -12.95
N ARG A 25 -6.77 -10.63 -11.69
CA ARG A 25 -6.39 -9.40 -10.97
C ARG A 25 -5.30 -9.68 -9.93
N LEU A 26 -4.58 -8.62 -9.56
CA LEU A 26 -3.62 -8.62 -8.45
C LEU A 26 -4.22 -7.86 -7.27
N VAL A 27 -4.18 -8.47 -6.08
CA VAL A 27 -4.77 -7.91 -4.85
C VAL A 27 -3.73 -7.87 -3.73
N GLY A 28 -3.80 -6.83 -2.89
CA GLY A 28 -2.97 -6.74 -1.68
C GLY A 28 -1.51 -6.34 -1.90
N GLY A 29 -1.08 -6.10 -3.14
CA GLY A 29 0.25 -5.55 -3.43
C GLY A 29 0.28 -4.01 -3.45
N PRO A 30 1.49 -3.42 -3.50
CA PRO A 30 1.70 -1.97 -3.37
C PRO A 30 1.12 -1.15 -4.53
N HIS A 31 0.84 -1.78 -5.67
CA HIS A 31 0.28 -1.15 -6.85
C HIS A 31 -0.41 -2.17 -7.76
N ARG A 32 -1.17 -1.72 -8.77
CA ARG A 32 -2.00 -2.58 -9.65
C ARG A 32 -1.27 -3.71 -10.39
N CYS A 33 0.07 -3.62 -10.56
CA CYS A 33 0.90 -4.62 -11.24
C CYS A 33 1.70 -5.51 -10.28
N GLU A 34 1.31 -5.56 -9.00
CA GLU A 34 1.88 -6.46 -8.01
C GLU A 34 0.81 -6.90 -7.01
N GLY A 35 0.82 -8.16 -6.60
CA GLY A 35 -0.11 -8.67 -5.60
C GLY A 35 -0.33 -10.18 -5.69
N ARG A 36 -1.25 -10.67 -4.86
CA ARG A 36 -1.78 -12.03 -4.95
C ARG A 36 -2.59 -12.18 -6.23
N VAL A 37 -2.42 -13.31 -6.90
CA VAL A 37 -3.14 -13.65 -8.11
C VAL A 37 -4.53 -14.16 -7.77
N GLU A 38 -5.55 -13.46 -8.28
CA GLU A 38 -6.93 -13.91 -8.23
C GLU A 38 -7.49 -14.08 -9.63
N VAL A 39 -8.28 -15.14 -9.83
CA VAL A 39 -8.94 -15.47 -11.09
C VAL A 39 -10.45 -15.56 -10.91
N GLU A 40 -11.19 -15.14 -11.93
CA GLU A 40 -12.64 -15.30 -11.99
C GLU A 40 -12.98 -16.59 -12.74
N ARG A 41 -13.71 -17.49 -12.09
CA ARG A 41 -14.27 -18.72 -12.71
C ARG A 41 -15.75 -18.81 -12.38
N LYS A 42 -16.58 -19.02 -13.41
CA LYS A 42 -18.05 -19.19 -13.28
C LYS A 42 -18.72 -18.07 -12.46
N GLY A 43 -18.18 -16.84 -12.52
CA GLY A 43 -18.69 -15.66 -11.80
C GLY A 43 -18.25 -15.55 -10.33
N GLN A 44 -17.27 -16.34 -9.89
CA GLN A 44 -16.69 -16.28 -8.56
C GLN A 44 -15.19 -15.98 -8.65
N TRP A 45 -14.71 -15.10 -7.77
CA TRP A 45 -13.28 -14.83 -7.61
C TRP A 45 -12.67 -15.78 -6.59
N GLY A 46 -11.46 -16.22 -6.86
CA GLY A 46 -10.65 -16.97 -5.91
C GLY A 46 -9.21 -17.05 -6.36
N THR A 47 -8.40 -17.74 -5.56
CA THR A 47 -6.95 -17.64 -5.62
C THR A 47 -6.33 -18.76 -6.45
N VAL A 48 -5.07 -18.59 -6.79
CA VAL A 48 -4.27 -19.59 -7.53
C VAL A 48 -3.34 -20.26 -6.54
N CYS A 49 -3.11 -21.56 -6.63
CA CYS A 49 -2.10 -22.21 -5.79
C CYS A 49 -0.68 -21.93 -6.29
N ASP A 50 0.28 -21.75 -5.38
CA ASP A 50 1.68 -21.56 -5.73
C ASP A 50 2.41 -22.87 -6.12
N ASP A 51 1.77 -24.02 -5.93
CA ASP A 51 2.23 -25.30 -6.46
C ASP A 51 2.35 -25.27 -7.98
N GLY A 52 3.58 -25.38 -8.46
CA GLY A 52 3.93 -25.31 -9.88
C GLY A 52 3.97 -23.88 -10.45
N TRP A 53 3.61 -22.86 -9.66
CA TRP A 53 3.59 -21.46 -10.07
C TRP A 53 5.00 -20.89 -10.23
N ASP A 54 5.40 -20.64 -11.48
CA ASP A 54 6.74 -20.20 -11.83
C ASP A 54 6.76 -18.87 -12.62
N MET A 55 7.97 -18.43 -12.99
CA MET A 55 8.17 -17.16 -13.70
C MET A 55 7.53 -17.11 -15.09
N LYS A 56 7.24 -18.25 -15.73
CA LYS A 56 6.53 -18.31 -17.01
C LYS A 56 5.05 -18.07 -16.82
N ASP A 57 4.47 -18.56 -15.73
CA ASP A 57 3.07 -18.29 -15.37
C ASP A 57 2.88 -16.80 -15.07
N VAL A 58 3.79 -16.24 -14.27
CA VAL A 58 3.83 -14.80 -14.01
C VAL A 58 4.01 -14.01 -15.31
N ALA A 59 4.83 -14.47 -16.25
CA ALA A 59 5.01 -13.77 -17.53
C ALA A 59 3.74 -13.72 -18.38
N VAL A 60 2.95 -14.80 -18.40
CA VAL A 60 1.64 -14.84 -19.05
C VAL A 60 0.67 -13.89 -18.35
N LEU A 61 0.60 -13.95 -17.02
CA LEU A 61 -0.26 -13.08 -16.21
C LEU A 61 0.06 -11.59 -16.40
N CYS A 62 1.34 -11.22 -16.34
CA CYS A 62 1.79 -9.84 -16.51
C CYS A 62 1.46 -9.33 -17.92
N ARG A 63 1.57 -10.18 -18.94
CA ARG A 63 1.14 -9.85 -20.31
C ARG A 63 -0.37 -9.65 -20.39
N GLU A 64 -1.16 -10.56 -19.82
CA GLU A 64 -2.62 -10.50 -19.79
C GLU A 64 -3.14 -9.23 -19.09
N LEU A 65 -2.50 -8.83 -17.98
CA LEU A 65 -2.83 -7.60 -17.25
C LEU A 65 -2.33 -6.32 -17.91
N GLY A 66 -1.54 -6.41 -18.99
CA GLY A 66 -0.87 -5.26 -19.59
C GLY A 66 0.15 -4.62 -18.64
N CYS A 67 0.79 -5.43 -17.80
CA CYS A 67 1.71 -5.07 -16.73
C CYS A 67 3.19 -5.40 -17.06
N GLY A 68 3.59 -5.51 -18.33
CA GLY A 68 5.00 -5.65 -18.73
C GLY A 68 5.60 -7.05 -18.48
N ALA A 69 6.94 -7.16 -18.39
CA ALA A 69 7.62 -8.43 -18.13
C ALA A 69 7.41 -8.93 -16.69
N ALA A 70 7.61 -10.23 -16.43
CA ALA A 70 7.62 -10.75 -15.05
C ALA A 70 8.88 -10.31 -14.30
N LYS A 71 8.76 -9.87 -13.04
CA LYS A 71 9.89 -9.52 -12.16
C LYS A 71 10.12 -10.55 -11.06
N LYS A 72 9.06 -10.98 -10.37
CA LYS A 72 9.15 -12.00 -9.31
C LYS A 72 7.91 -12.89 -9.34
N SER A 73 8.11 -14.15 -8.97
CA SER A 73 7.05 -15.11 -8.61
C SER A 73 7.07 -15.27 -7.09
N PRO A 74 6.56 -14.28 -6.34
CA PRO A 74 6.41 -14.44 -4.90
C PRO A 74 5.33 -15.47 -4.62
N SER A 75 5.52 -16.26 -3.56
CA SER A 75 4.37 -16.93 -3.00
C SER A 75 3.40 -15.87 -2.46
N GLY A 76 2.12 -16.11 -2.65
CA GLY A 76 0.99 -15.26 -2.27
C GLY A 76 0.87 -15.03 -0.76
N PHE A 77 1.61 -15.77 0.06
CA PHE A 77 1.98 -15.40 1.44
C PHE A 77 2.50 -13.97 1.58
N GLN A 78 3.08 -13.39 0.52
CA GLN A 78 3.57 -12.01 0.51
C GLN A 78 2.46 -10.95 0.39
N TYR A 79 1.18 -11.31 0.32
CA TYR A 79 0.09 -10.35 0.15
C TYR A 79 -1.09 -10.67 1.09
N GLU A 80 -1.83 -9.64 1.51
CA GLU A 80 -2.89 -9.72 2.53
C GLU A 80 -3.88 -10.88 2.26
N PRO A 81 -3.94 -11.94 3.08
CA PRO A 81 -4.73 -13.13 2.79
C PRO A 81 -6.22 -12.82 2.64
N SER A 82 -6.91 -13.63 1.86
CA SER A 82 -8.36 -13.53 1.65
C SER A 82 -9.10 -13.61 3.01
N THR A 83 -9.65 -12.48 3.47
CA THR A 83 -10.33 -12.39 4.77
C THR A 83 -11.77 -12.90 4.75
N GLU A 84 -12.28 -13.24 3.57
CA GLU A 84 -13.60 -13.86 3.41
C GLU A 84 -13.46 -15.38 3.51
N LYS A 85 -14.14 -15.98 4.50
CA LYS A 85 -14.26 -17.43 4.74
C LYS A 85 -14.80 -18.25 3.55
N GLU A 86 -14.96 -17.65 2.37
CA GLU A 86 -15.54 -18.23 1.16
C GLU A 86 -14.63 -18.14 -0.07
N GLN A 87 -13.51 -17.40 -0.04
CA GLN A 87 -12.55 -17.42 -1.15
C GLN A 87 -11.77 -18.75 -1.10
N LYS A 88 -11.95 -19.55 -2.15
CA LYS A 88 -11.27 -20.83 -2.34
C LYS A 88 -10.15 -20.63 -3.36
N VAL A 89 -9.08 -21.41 -3.22
CA VAL A 89 -8.18 -21.68 -4.35
C VAL A 89 -9.04 -22.26 -5.47
N LEU A 90 -8.98 -21.69 -6.68
CA LEU A 90 -9.83 -22.09 -7.81
C LEU A 90 -9.07 -22.87 -8.88
N ILE A 91 -7.75 -22.65 -8.97
CA ILE A 91 -6.87 -23.34 -9.92
C ILE A 91 -5.53 -23.65 -9.25
N GLN A 92 -4.91 -24.76 -9.63
CA GLN A 92 -3.58 -25.18 -9.15
C GLN A 92 -2.76 -25.83 -10.26
N MET A 93 -1.47 -26.07 -10.00
CA MET A 93 -0.53 -26.64 -10.98
C MET A 93 -0.57 -25.92 -12.33
N VAL A 94 -0.68 -24.58 -12.29
CA VAL A 94 -0.60 -23.78 -13.49
C VAL A 94 0.78 -23.98 -14.11
N ASN A 95 0.80 -24.33 -15.39
CA ASN A 95 2.03 -24.65 -16.10
C ASN A 95 1.94 -24.09 -17.51
N CYS A 96 2.29 -22.81 -17.61
CA CYS A 96 2.41 -22.07 -18.85
C CYS A 96 3.74 -22.40 -19.55
N SER A 97 3.71 -22.44 -20.88
CA SER A 97 4.92 -22.41 -21.70
C SER A 97 5.59 -21.04 -21.73
N GLY A 98 4.83 -19.98 -21.41
CA GLY A 98 5.23 -18.57 -21.44
C GLY A 98 4.78 -17.83 -22.70
N MET A 99 4.12 -18.50 -23.64
CA MET A 99 3.67 -17.96 -24.93
C MET A 99 2.15 -17.73 -25.00
N GLU A 100 1.42 -18.14 -23.97
CA GLU A 100 -0.04 -18.03 -23.86
C GLU A 100 -0.50 -16.57 -23.72
N ASP A 101 -1.58 -16.16 -24.39
CA ASP A 101 -2.08 -14.78 -24.28
C ASP A 101 -2.78 -14.52 -22.94
N THR A 102 -3.30 -15.57 -22.30
CA THR A 102 -4.03 -15.50 -21.02
C THR A 102 -3.73 -16.74 -20.17
N LEU A 103 -3.78 -16.62 -18.84
CA LEU A 103 -3.61 -17.75 -17.92
C LEU A 103 -4.60 -18.89 -18.18
N ALA A 104 -5.79 -18.58 -18.69
CA ALA A 104 -6.81 -19.59 -19.02
C ALA A 104 -6.38 -20.56 -20.14
N GLN A 105 -5.35 -20.23 -20.92
CA GLN A 105 -4.80 -21.10 -21.97
C GLN A 105 -3.69 -22.03 -21.44
N CYS A 106 -3.19 -21.79 -20.22
CA CYS A 106 -2.17 -22.63 -19.62
C CYS A 106 -2.77 -23.94 -19.14
N LYS A 107 -1.95 -24.99 -19.08
CA LYS A 107 -2.37 -26.24 -18.45
C LYS A 107 -2.56 -25.96 -16.95
N GLN A 108 -3.73 -26.28 -16.42
CA GLN A 108 -4.09 -26.09 -15.02
C GLN A 108 -5.00 -27.23 -14.58
N ASP A 109 -4.94 -27.59 -13.30
CA ASP A 109 -5.90 -28.50 -12.71
C ASP A 109 -7.03 -27.68 -12.08
N GLU A 110 -8.26 -27.98 -12.52
CA GLU A 110 -9.49 -27.42 -11.94
C GLU A 110 -10.10 -28.47 -11.01
N ASP A 111 -10.63 -28.04 -9.86
CA ASP A 111 -11.36 -28.87 -8.89
C ASP A 111 -10.55 -29.88 -8.06
N VAL A 112 -9.22 -29.81 -8.07
CA VAL A 112 -8.35 -30.44 -7.06
C VAL A 112 -7.95 -29.33 -6.09
N PHE A 113 -8.27 -29.48 -4.80
CA PHE A 113 -8.14 -28.41 -3.79
C PHE A 113 -7.46 -28.97 -2.52
N ASP A 114 -6.21 -29.40 -2.65
CA ASP A 114 -5.37 -29.72 -1.50
C ASP A 114 -4.56 -28.51 -0.99
N CYS A 115 -4.50 -27.43 -1.77
CA CYS A 115 -3.85 -26.20 -1.35
C CYS A 115 -4.65 -25.45 -0.27
N SER A 116 -3.92 -25.03 0.76
CA SER A 116 -4.40 -24.18 1.84
C SER A 116 -4.38 -22.70 1.45
N LEU A 117 -5.05 -21.82 2.23
CA LEU A 117 -4.98 -20.35 2.05
C LEU A 117 -3.56 -19.78 2.24
N GLU A 118 -2.67 -20.61 2.76
CA GLU A 118 -1.26 -20.32 2.93
C GLU A 118 -0.55 -20.43 1.55
N GLU A 119 -0.90 -21.39 0.71
CA GLU A 119 -0.26 -21.66 -0.58
C GLU A 119 -0.83 -20.85 -1.76
N GLU A 120 -1.29 -19.61 -1.51
CA GLU A 120 -1.78 -18.75 -2.60
C GLU A 120 -0.60 -18.30 -3.47
N ALA A 121 -0.79 -18.06 -4.76
CA ALA A 121 0.25 -17.59 -5.68
C ALA A 121 0.26 -16.06 -5.77
N GLY A 122 1.44 -15.48 -5.89
CA GLY A 122 1.65 -14.05 -6.09
C GLY A 122 2.37 -13.75 -7.40
N ALA A 123 2.29 -12.49 -7.83
CA ALA A 123 2.98 -12.01 -9.01
C ALA A 123 3.44 -10.57 -8.81
N SER A 124 4.70 -10.31 -9.17
CA SER A 124 5.24 -8.96 -9.33
C SER A 124 5.68 -8.79 -10.77
N CYS A 125 5.06 -7.83 -11.44
CA CYS A 125 5.32 -7.52 -12.83
C CYS A 125 6.19 -6.27 -12.96
N GLU A 126 6.82 -6.13 -14.12
CA GLU A 126 7.48 -4.94 -14.59
C GLU A 126 6.41 -3.92 -14.91
N ASN A 127 5.98 -3.16 -13.91
CA ASN A 127 5.07 -2.05 -14.10
C ASN A 127 5.44 -1.32 -15.41
N PRO A 128 4.64 -1.39 -16.48
CA PRO A 128 5.00 -0.80 -17.76
C PRO A 128 4.91 0.73 -17.68
N GLU A 129 4.35 1.25 -16.59
CA GLU A 129 4.55 2.61 -16.09
C GLU A 129 5.80 2.74 -15.20
N SER A 130 6.85 1.98 -15.48
CA SER A 130 8.20 2.15 -14.91
C SER A 130 9.30 2.22 -15.97
N PHE A 131 8.99 1.89 -17.23
CA PHE A 131 9.90 2.04 -18.37
C PHE A 131 9.57 3.21 -19.31
N PHE A 132 8.44 3.91 -19.07
CA PHE A 132 8.19 5.27 -19.54
C PHE A 132 7.78 6.12 -18.34
N PHE A 133 8.79 6.52 -17.57
CA PHE A 133 8.69 7.13 -16.24
C PHE A 133 8.04 6.16 -15.23
N PRO A 134 8.53 6.04 -13.97
CA PRO A 134 7.57 5.80 -12.91
C PRO A 134 6.48 6.86 -13.11
N VAL A 135 5.18 6.67 -12.86
CA VAL A 135 4.49 7.86 -12.33
C VAL A 135 5.34 8.15 -11.10
N PRO A 136 6.20 9.19 -11.11
CA PRO A 136 6.92 9.49 -9.89
C PRO A 136 5.79 9.67 -8.90
N GLU A 137 5.97 9.30 -7.64
CA GLU A 137 5.17 9.97 -6.63
C GLU A 137 5.41 11.46 -6.89
N SER A 138 4.47 12.07 -7.60
CA SER A 138 4.49 13.47 -8.00
C SER A 138 3.83 14.27 -6.89
N VAL A 139 3.36 13.57 -5.85
CA VAL A 139 2.78 14.04 -4.62
C VAL A 139 3.34 13.14 -3.52
N ARG A 140 3.76 13.72 -2.39
CA ARG A 140 4.08 13.02 -1.16
C ARG A 140 3.55 13.79 0.04
N LEU A 141 3.38 13.10 1.16
CA LEU A 141 3.11 13.70 2.45
C LEU A 141 4.38 13.64 3.31
N VAL A 142 4.77 14.79 3.88
CA VAL A 142 5.97 14.89 4.71
C VAL A 142 5.66 15.50 6.07
N ASP A 143 6.55 15.26 7.03
CA ASP A 143 6.50 15.75 8.42
C ASP A 143 5.30 15.27 9.24
N GLY A 144 4.46 14.36 8.71
CA GLY A 144 3.40 13.70 9.46
C GLY A 144 3.82 12.32 9.99
N PRO A 145 2.99 11.71 10.87
CA PRO A 145 3.29 10.46 11.58
C PRO A 145 3.30 9.18 10.71
N GLY A 146 3.42 9.28 9.39
CA GLY A 146 3.42 8.16 8.46
C GLY A 146 3.27 8.65 7.02
N ARG A 147 2.98 7.74 6.09
CA ARG A 147 2.86 8.11 4.66
C ARG A 147 1.52 8.76 4.28
N CYS A 148 0.51 8.58 5.13
CA CYS A 148 -0.88 8.98 4.88
C CYS A 148 -1.34 10.23 5.65
N GLU A 149 -0.39 10.96 6.25
CA GLU A 149 -0.62 12.24 6.90
C GLU A 149 0.60 13.12 6.70
N GLY A 150 0.40 14.41 6.38
CA GLY A 150 1.51 15.34 6.26
C GLY A 150 1.24 16.56 5.40
N ARG A 151 2.29 17.37 5.25
CA ARG A 151 2.34 18.48 4.29
C ARG A 151 2.37 17.92 2.88
N VAL A 152 1.54 18.46 2.00
CA VAL A 152 1.50 18.09 0.59
C VAL A 152 2.66 18.73 -0.13
N GLU A 153 3.58 17.90 -0.62
CA GLU A 153 4.62 18.30 -1.57
C GLU A 153 4.36 17.65 -2.91
N VAL A 154 4.60 18.37 -4.00
CA VAL A 154 4.52 17.85 -5.36
C VAL A 154 5.90 17.83 -6.01
N GLN A 155 6.10 16.99 -7.02
CA GLN A 155 7.34 16.91 -7.80
C GLN A 155 7.18 17.65 -9.15
N HIS A 156 8.10 18.57 -9.47
CA HIS A 156 8.13 19.33 -10.71
C HIS A 156 9.57 19.56 -11.16
N GLN A 157 9.93 19.20 -12.39
CA GLN A 157 11.32 19.35 -12.89
C GLN A 157 12.40 18.70 -12.00
N GLY A 158 12.05 17.62 -11.28
CA GLY A 158 12.98 16.84 -10.46
C GLY A 158 13.26 17.38 -9.06
N GLN A 159 12.65 18.49 -8.65
CA GLN A 159 12.71 18.99 -7.27
C GLN A 159 11.42 18.62 -6.50
N TRP A 160 11.31 18.97 -5.23
CA TRP A 160 10.08 18.84 -4.44
C TRP A 160 9.72 20.18 -3.84
N SER A 161 8.44 20.54 -3.85
CA SER A 161 7.99 21.74 -3.16
C SER A 161 6.50 21.71 -2.83
N THR A 162 6.05 22.71 -2.08
CA THR A 162 4.77 22.73 -1.38
C THR A 162 3.62 23.22 -2.25
N VAL A 163 2.42 23.03 -1.72
CA VAL A 163 1.16 23.42 -2.35
C VAL A 163 0.48 24.51 -1.53
N CYS A 164 0.12 25.62 -2.18
CA CYS A 164 -0.57 26.73 -1.54
C CYS A 164 -2.05 26.45 -1.28
N LYS A 165 -2.58 27.00 -0.18
CA LYS A 165 -4.03 27.01 0.15
C LYS A 165 -4.96 27.63 -0.88
N THR A 166 -4.47 28.51 -1.75
CA THR A 166 -5.33 29.26 -2.68
C THR A 166 -6.00 28.30 -3.64
N GLY A 167 -7.34 28.24 -3.63
CA GLY A 167 -8.14 27.30 -4.42
C GLY A 167 -8.33 25.93 -3.77
N TRP A 168 -7.45 25.53 -2.85
CA TRP A 168 -7.49 24.20 -2.23
C TRP A 168 -8.84 23.88 -1.57
N SER A 169 -9.33 22.66 -1.78
CA SER A 169 -10.62 22.20 -1.27
C SER A 169 -10.56 20.76 -0.76
N PHE A 170 -11.65 20.32 -0.11
CA PHE A 170 -11.82 18.92 0.29
C PHE A 170 -11.71 17.92 -0.87
N GLN A 171 -12.01 18.34 -2.10
CA GLN A 171 -11.84 17.48 -3.27
C GLN A 171 -10.36 17.27 -3.62
N GLY A 172 -9.50 18.27 -3.42
CA GLY A 172 -8.05 18.12 -3.61
C GLY A 172 -7.45 17.10 -2.65
N ALA A 173 -7.84 17.13 -1.37
CA ALA A 173 -7.42 16.13 -0.40
C ALA A 173 -7.89 14.72 -0.77
N LYS A 174 -9.10 14.55 -1.30
CA LYS A 174 -9.57 13.23 -1.79
C LYS A 174 -8.71 12.71 -2.93
N VAL A 175 -8.29 13.57 -3.85
CA VAL A 175 -7.41 13.19 -4.96
C VAL A 175 -6.06 12.76 -4.40
N VAL A 176 -5.46 13.53 -3.48
CA VAL A 176 -4.19 13.17 -2.83
C VAL A 176 -4.27 11.85 -2.08
N CYS A 177 -5.26 11.67 -1.19
CA CYS A 177 -5.41 10.43 -0.43
C CYS A 177 -5.66 9.22 -1.34
N ARG A 178 -6.42 9.38 -2.43
CA ARG A 178 -6.61 8.31 -3.41
C ARG A 178 -5.33 8.02 -4.19
N GLN A 179 -4.62 9.05 -4.64
CA GLN A 179 -3.39 8.93 -5.42
C GLN A 179 -2.30 8.19 -4.62
N LEU A 180 -2.23 8.43 -3.30
CA LEU A 180 -1.29 7.78 -2.38
C LEU A 180 -1.77 6.41 -1.86
N GLY A 181 -2.99 5.99 -2.21
CA GLY A 181 -3.58 4.75 -1.69
C GLY A 181 -3.84 4.77 -0.17
N CYS A 182 -4.21 5.93 0.38
CA CYS A 182 -4.41 6.18 1.81
C CYS A 182 -5.89 6.23 2.24
N GLY A 183 -6.79 5.73 1.39
CA GLY A 183 -8.23 5.73 1.66
C GLY A 183 -8.89 7.11 1.50
N LYS A 184 -9.86 7.43 2.36
CA LYS A 184 -10.61 8.69 2.28
C LYS A 184 -9.83 9.85 2.91
N ALA A 185 -10.04 11.07 2.41
CA ALA A 185 -9.61 12.26 3.14
C ALA A 185 -10.45 12.43 4.42
N LEU A 186 -9.78 12.62 5.56
CA LEU A 186 -10.45 12.90 6.84
C LEU A 186 -10.43 14.38 7.16
N LEU A 187 -9.30 15.05 6.92
CA LEU A 187 -9.10 16.41 7.41
C LEU A 187 -8.13 17.22 6.53
N ILE A 188 -8.40 18.54 6.48
CA ILE A 188 -7.54 19.55 5.87
C ILE A 188 -7.24 20.61 6.91
N ARG A 189 -5.96 20.92 7.11
CA ARG A 189 -5.52 22.07 7.90
C ARG A 189 -4.42 22.84 7.17
N LYS A 190 -4.19 24.07 7.59
CA LYS A 190 -2.98 24.82 7.20
C LYS A 190 -1.85 24.31 8.05
N HIS A 191 -0.72 23.97 7.43
CA HIS A 191 0.50 23.75 8.19
C HIS A 191 1.21 25.08 8.35
N CYS A 192 1.40 25.53 9.59
CA CYS A 192 2.26 26.67 9.88
C CYS A 192 3.55 26.14 10.51
N ASN A 193 4.63 26.07 9.75
CA ASN A 193 5.93 25.69 10.29
C ASN A 193 6.92 26.84 10.14
N LYS A 194 7.27 27.48 11.27
CA LYS A 194 8.21 28.63 11.29
C LYS A 194 9.66 28.24 11.00
N ALA A 195 9.96 26.96 10.83
CA ALA A 195 11.31 26.44 10.61
C ALA A 195 11.80 26.52 9.15
N PHE A 196 10.91 26.63 8.17
CA PHE A 196 11.24 26.64 6.74
C PHE A 196 11.38 28.05 6.14
N GLN A 197 12.09 28.95 6.83
CA GLN A 197 12.33 30.34 6.40
C GLN A 197 13.46 30.50 5.36
N VAL A 198 13.61 29.57 4.41
CA VAL A 198 14.51 29.76 3.27
C VAL A 198 13.72 29.56 1.97
N GLN A 199 14.08 30.36 0.97
CA GLN A 199 13.39 30.66 -0.30
C GLN A 199 13.13 29.44 -1.21
N GLU A 200 12.32 28.47 -0.77
CA GLU A 200 11.87 27.39 -1.63
C GLU A 200 10.62 27.83 -2.42
N PRO A 201 10.52 27.52 -3.72
CA PRO A 201 9.44 28.00 -4.57
C PRO A 201 8.16 27.21 -4.31
N ILE A 202 7.07 27.83 -3.81
CA ILE A 202 5.76 27.16 -3.74
C ILE A 202 5.25 26.89 -5.16
N TRP A 203 4.99 25.62 -5.49
CA TRP A 203 4.82 25.23 -6.89
C TRP A 203 3.42 25.35 -7.43
N MET A 204 2.45 24.92 -6.63
CA MET A 204 1.08 24.79 -7.10
C MET A 204 0.16 25.71 -6.29
N SER A 205 -0.69 26.47 -6.99
CA SER A 205 -1.68 27.36 -6.40
C SER A 205 -2.91 27.45 -7.30
N GLN A 206 -4.00 28.02 -6.78
CA GLN A 206 -5.29 28.14 -7.49
C GLN A 206 -5.81 26.77 -7.94
N ILE A 207 -5.58 25.74 -7.13
CA ILE A 207 -5.94 24.36 -7.44
C ILE A 207 -7.45 24.20 -7.32
N SER A 208 -8.09 23.59 -8.31
CA SER A 208 -9.52 23.33 -8.36
C SER A 208 -9.75 21.91 -8.88
N CYS A 209 -9.91 20.98 -7.95
CA CYS A 209 -10.25 19.59 -8.24
C CYS A 209 -11.76 19.35 -8.17
N THR A 210 -12.27 18.46 -9.03
CA THR A 210 -13.62 17.89 -8.98
C THR A 210 -13.72 16.77 -7.95
N GLY A 211 -12.60 16.09 -7.66
CA GLY A 211 -12.49 14.91 -6.79
C GLY A 211 -12.43 13.59 -7.55
N GLN A 212 -12.51 13.60 -8.88
CA GLN A 212 -12.47 12.41 -9.75
C GLN A 212 -11.13 12.21 -10.45
N GLU A 213 -10.23 13.18 -10.34
CA GLU A 213 -8.90 13.18 -10.96
C GLU A 213 -8.02 12.02 -10.47
N ALA A 214 -7.28 11.38 -11.37
CA ALA A 214 -6.39 10.28 -10.99
C ALA A 214 -5.20 10.79 -10.17
N ALA A 215 -4.66 11.96 -10.52
CA ALA A 215 -3.57 12.62 -9.82
C ALA A 215 -3.87 14.11 -9.54
N LEU A 216 -3.19 14.70 -8.56
CA LEU A 216 -3.35 16.11 -8.20
C LEU A 216 -3.03 17.05 -9.37
N GLN A 217 -2.09 16.65 -10.24
CA GLN A 217 -1.69 17.40 -11.44
C GLN A 217 -2.77 17.42 -12.52
N ASP A 218 -3.76 16.52 -12.47
CA ASP A 218 -4.88 16.52 -13.42
C ASP A 218 -5.97 17.54 -13.03
N CYS A 219 -5.91 18.09 -11.82
CA CYS A 219 -6.79 19.16 -11.41
C CYS A 219 -6.48 20.43 -12.21
N HIS A 220 -7.45 21.34 -12.29
CA HIS A 220 -7.15 22.68 -12.79
C HIS A 220 -6.28 23.42 -11.77
N PHE A 221 -5.15 24.00 -12.17
CA PHE A 221 -4.31 24.84 -11.30
C PHE A 221 -3.72 26.02 -12.09
N GLY A 222 -3.27 27.05 -11.37
CA GLY A 222 -2.65 28.23 -11.96
C GLY A 222 -1.26 27.95 -12.54
N PRO A 223 -0.61 28.93 -13.20
CA PRO A 223 0.76 28.75 -13.68
C PRO A 223 1.73 28.37 -12.53
N TRP A 224 2.63 27.43 -12.80
CA TRP A 224 3.68 27.01 -11.86
C TRP A 224 4.44 28.20 -11.28
N GLU A 225 4.77 28.14 -9.99
CA GLU A 225 5.52 29.16 -9.23
C GLU A 225 4.85 30.55 -9.16
N LYS A 226 3.74 30.76 -9.86
CA LYS A 226 3.03 32.04 -9.87
C LYS A 226 1.97 32.07 -8.80
N ASN A 227 2.40 32.39 -7.58
CA ASN A 227 1.52 32.55 -6.42
C ASN A 227 1.95 33.75 -5.56
N ASN A 228 1.08 34.14 -4.63
CA ASN A 228 1.35 35.19 -3.65
C ASN A 228 1.41 34.63 -2.23
N CYS A 229 1.65 33.33 -2.11
CA CYS A 229 1.55 32.61 -0.87
C CYS A 229 2.88 32.61 -0.11
N THR A 230 2.79 32.39 1.20
CA THR A 230 3.95 32.06 2.03
C THR A 230 3.86 30.62 2.53
N HIS A 231 4.96 30.05 3.04
CA HIS A 231 4.95 28.70 3.62
C HIS A 231 4.05 28.55 4.86
N ASP A 232 3.56 29.65 5.45
CA ASP A 232 2.50 29.60 6.46
C ASP A 232 1.13 29.19 5.87
N GLU A 233 1.05 29.13 4.55
CA GLU A 233 -0.14 28.80 3.76
C GLU A 233 0.00 27.47 3.02
N ASP A 234 1.00 26.66 3.39
CA ASP A 234 1.18 25.31 2.87
C ASP A 234 0.09 24.36 3.36
N MET A 235 -0.33 23.47 2.46
CA MET A 235 -1.43 22.56 2.72
C MET A 235 -1.00 21.27 3.41
N TRP A 236 -1.81 20.86 4.41
CA TRP A 236 -1.72 19.60 5.11
C TRP A 236 -2.93 18.72 4.83
N VAL A 237 -2.71 17.43 4.65
CA VAL A 237 -3.74 16.42 4.42
C VAL A 237 -3.59 15.28 5.43
N GLU A 238 -4.73 14.85 5.97
CA GLU A 238 -4.85 13.65 6.79
C GLU A 238 -5.84 12.70 6.11
N CYS A 239 -5.41 11.46 5.88
CA CYS A 239 -6.20 10.42 5.24
C CYS A 239 -6.65 9.35 6.24
N GLU A 240 -7.58 8.50 5.84
CA GLU A 240 -8.22 7.49 6.69
C GLU A 240 -7.24 6.45 7.23
N ASP A 241 -6.27 6.08 6.42
CA ASP A 241 -5.23 5.09 6.78
C ASP A 241 -3.95 5.78 7.27
N ALA A 242 -4.07 6.89 8.02
CA ALA A 242 -2.95 7.47 8.73
C ALA A 242 -2.33 6.41 9.66
N PHE A 243 -1.01 6.22 9.55
CA PHE A 243 -0.30 5.29 10.41
C PHE A 243 -0.25 5.86 11.83
N GLU A 244 -0.94 5.18 12.74
CA GLU A 244 -0.96 5.53 14.16
C GLU A 244 -0.29 4.43 14.98
N LEU A 245 0.41 4.82 16.04
CA LEU A 245 0.93 3.89 17.04
C LEU A 245 0.56 4.33 18.46
N ARG A 246 0.56 3.39 19.39
CA ARG A 246 0.29 3.63 20.81
C ARG A 246 1.02 2.64 21.71
N LEU A 247 1.26 3.05 22.95
CA LEU A 247 1.74 2.18 24.02
C LEU A 247 0.59 1.81 24.98
N VAL A 248 0.38 0.51 25.18
CA VAL A 248 -0.70 -0.10 25.99
C VAL A 248 -0.12 -0.82 27.21
N GLY A 249 -0.86 -0.86 28.33
CA GLY A 249 -0.42 -1.50 29.59
C GLY A 249 0.28 -0.55 30.58
N ARG A 250 -0.03 0.75 30.48
CA ARG A 250 0.71 1.88 31.07
C ARG A 250 1.00 1.81 32.58
N GLU A 251 2.25 2.14 32.94
CA GLU A 251 2.56 2.96 34.13
C GLU A 251 2.62 4.47 33.77
N ASN A 252 3.02 4.83 32.52
CA ASN A 252 3.01 6.20 31.98
C ASN A 252 2.74 6.26 30.45
N LEU A 253 2.76 7.45 29.84
CA LEU A 253 2.46 7.66 28.40
C LEU A 253 3.52 7.11 27.44
N CYS A 254 4.75 6.92 27.94
CA CYS A 254 5.94 6.64 27.15
C CYS A 254 6.51 5.24 27.43
N SER A 255 5.69 4.35 27.97
CA SER A 255 6.04 2.96 28.23
C SER A 255 4.83 2.03 28.05
N GLY A 256 5.05 0.90 27.39
CA GLY A 256 4.00 -0.08 27.17
C GLY A 256 4.27 -1.05 26.03
N ARG A 257 3.36 -2.02 25.85
CA ARG A 257 3.28 -2.83 24.64
C ARG A 257 2.98 -1.93 23.45
N LEU A 258 3.73 -2.11 22.37
CA LEU A 258 3.55 -1.38 21.14
C LEU A 258 2.38 -1.96 20.35
N GLU A 259 1.44 -1.09 19.99
CA GLU A 259 0.37 -1.41 19.06
C GLU A 259 0.34 -0.36 17.95
N VAL A 260 0.08 -0.81 16.73
CA VAL A 260 -0.05 0.02 15.54
C VAL A 260 -1.45 -0.11 14.96
N ARG A 261 -1.92 0.92 14.27
CA ARG A 261 -3.21 0.94 13.59
C ARG A 261 -3.00 0.83 12.10
N HIS A 262 -3.61 -0.20 11.52
CA HIS A 262 -3.61 -0.40 10.08
C HIS A 262 -5.06 -0.69 9.63
N LYS A 263 -5.52 -0.03 8.56
CA LYS A 263 -6.90 -0.12 8.04
C LYS A 263 -7.96 0.05 9.14
N GLY A 264 -7.75 1.03 10.01
CA GLY A 264 -8.65 1.36 11.11
C GLY A 264 -8.64 0.38 12.30
N VAL A 265 -7.90 -0.72 12.25
CA VAL A 265 -7.86 -1.77 13.29
C VAL A 265 -6.50 -1.77 14.01
N TRP A 266 -6.54 -1.87 15.34
CA TRP A 266 -5.33 -1.97 16.17
C TRP A 266 -4.80 -3.42 16.22
N GLY A 267 -3.47 -3.56 16.26
CA GLY A 267 -2.78 -4.82 16.42
C GLY A 267 -1.37 -4.63 16.98
N SER A 268 -0.75 -5.71 17.46
CA SER A 268 0.58 -5.69 18.07
C SER A 268 1.71 -5.75 17.02
N VAL A 269 2.96 -5.68 17.48
CA VAL A 269 4.17 -5.78 16.66
C VAL A 269 5.05 -6.90 17.22
N CYS A 270 5.57 -7.76 16.36
CA CYS A 270 6.45 -8.88 16.75
C CYS A 270 7.88 -8.41 17.08
N ASP A 271 8.54 -9.11 18.01
CA ASP A 271 9.91 -8.84 18.46
C ASP A 271 11.01 -9.47 17.58
N ASP A 272 10.65 -10.21 16.54
CA ASP A 272 11.58 -10.70 15.52
C ASP A 272 12.20 -9.53 14.74
N GLY A 273 13.53 -9.51 14.70
CA GLY A 273 14.31 -8.41 14.13
C GLY A 273 14.34 -7.12 14.98
N TRP A 274 13.59 -7.05 16.08
CA TRP A 274 13.43 -5.83 16.88
C TRP A 274 14.66 -5.51 17.75
N GLY A 275 15.16 -4.29 17.65
CA GLY A 275 16.33 -3.80 18.36
C GLY A 275 16.22 -2.35 18.86
N GLU A 276 17.38 -1.74 19.14
CA GLU A 276 17.47 -0.40 19.72
C GLU A 276 17.07 0.70 18.72
N GLU A 277 17.30 0.49 17.43
CA GLU A 277 16.98 1.48 16.38
C GLU A 277 15.47 1.61 16.20
N GLU A 278 14.75 0.47 16.21
CA GLU A 278 13.29 0.43 16.16
C GLU A 278 12.69 1.13 17.40
N ASP A 279 13.22 0.84 18.60
CA ASP A 279 12.79 1.53 19.82
C ASP A 279 13.00 3.06 19.71
N GLN A 280 14.13 3.49 19.14
CA GLN A 280 14.44 4.90 18.99
C GLN A 280 13.52 5.60 17.98
N VAL A 281 13.15 4.94 16.88
CA VAL A 281 12.14 5.42 15.92
C VAL A 281 10.79 5.59 16.63
N VAL A 282 10.33 4.59 17.37
CA VAL A 282 9.05 4.66 18.12
C VAL A 282 9.06 5.79 19.15
N CYS A 283 10.11 5.88 19.96
CA CYS A 283 10.20 6.93 20.98
C CYS A 283 10.24 8.34 20.39
N ARG A 284 10.90 8.51 19.23
CA ARG A 284 10.91 9.77 18.49
C ARG A 284 9.53 10.07 17.91
N GLN A 285 8.88 9.10 17.27
CA GLN A 285 7.55 9.25 16.69
C GLN A 285 6.48 9.61 17.75
N LEU A 286 6.60 9.07 18.96
CA LEU A 286 5.73 9.42 20.10
C LEU A 286 6.06 10.78 20.75
N GLY A 287 7.19 11.40 20.40
CA GLY A 287 7.68 12.59 21.09
C GLY A 287 8.10 12.33 22.54
N CYS A 288 8.47 11.10 22.86
CA CYS A 288 8.81 10.64 24.22
C CYS A 288 10.31 10.70 24.56
N GLY A 289 11.14 11.20 23.64
CA GLY A 289 12.58 11.34 23.83
C GLY A 289 13.37 10.12 23.33
N LYS A 290 14.32 9.64 24.13
CA LYS A 290 15.22 8.53 23.76
C LYS A 290 14.68 7.18 24.21
N SER A 291 15.07 6.12 23.49
CA SER A 291 14.84 4.74 23.94
C SER A 291 15.62 4.44 25.23
N LEU A 292 14.99 3.72 26.15
CA LEU A 292 15.61 3.16 27.36
C LEU A 292 15.70 1.63 27.21
N SER A 293 16.84 1.13 26.71
CA SER A 293 17.04 -0.29 26.38
C SER A 293 17.25 -1.20 27.61
N PRO A 294 16.96 -2.53 27.52
CA PRO A 294 16.42 -3.24 26.37
C PRO A 294 14.92 -3.64 26.52
N SER A 295 14.13 -3.22 25.54
CA SER A 295 12.71 -3.58 25.25
C SER A 295 12.42 -5.08 25.36
N SER A 296 13.36 -5.94 25.00
CA SER A 296 13.25 -7.41 25.12
C SER A 296 12.97 -7.91 26.55
N LYS A 297 13.33 -7.15 27.58
CA LYS A 297 12.98 -7.44 28.99
C LYS A 297 11.62 -6.86 29.39
N ALA A 298 11.17 -5.79 28.74
CA ALA A 298 9.92 -5.09 29.02
C ALA A 298 8.68 -5.90 28.62
N ARG A 299 8.80 -6.80 27.63
CA ARG A 299 7.72 -7.69 27.16
C ARG A 299 6.95 -8.39 28.27
N LYS A 300 7.65 -8.89 29.29
CA LYS A 300 7.03 -9.59 30.44
C LYS A 300 6.20 -8.67 31.33
N SER A 301 6.49 -7.38 31.34
CA SER A 301 5.87 -6.40 32.22
C SER A 301 4.55 -5.84 31.68
N TYR A 302 4.37 -5.81 30.35
CA TYR A 302 3.22 -5.16 29.70
C TYR A 302 2.17 -6.14 29.16
N GLY A 303 2.45 -7.45 29.27
CA GLY A 303 1.53 -8.52 28.90
C GLY A 303 1.32 -8.68 27.39
N SER A 304 0.82 -9.84 27.01
CA SER A 304 0.47 -10.18 25.63
C SER A 304 -0.69 -9.33 25.11
N GLY A 305 -0.60 -8.96 23.84
CA GLY A 305 -1.70 -8.39 23.07
C GLY A 305 -2.78 -9.41 22.77
N VAL A 306 -3.78 -8.95 22.02
CA VAL A 306 -4.91 -9.74 21.55
C VAL A 306 -5.27 -9.33 20.13
N GLY A 307 -5.70 -10.30 19.32
CA GLY A 307 -6.17 -10.04 17.97
C GLY A 307 -5.05 -10.15 16.94
N ARG A 308 -4.89 -9.12 16.10
CA ARG A 308 -3.92 -9.14 15.00
C ARG A 308 -2.54 -8.73 15.50
N ILE A 309 -1.50 -9.35 14.94
CA ILE A 309 -0.13 -8.81 14.96
C ILE A 309 0.08 -8.21 13.57
N TRP A 310 0.40 -6.92 13.50
CA TRP A 310 0.44 -6.16 12.25
C TRP A 310 1.80 -6.10 11.60
N MET A 311 2.87 -6.09 12.38
CA MET A 311 4.23 -5.92 11.88
C MET A 311 5.13 -7.01 12.44
N ASP A 312 6.07 -7.45 11.61
CA ASP A 312 7.03 -8.53 11.86
C ASP A 312 8.29 -8.27 11.03
N ASP A 313 9.45 -8.79 11.49
CA ASP A 313 10.79 -8.52 10.96
C ASP A 313 11.02 -7.02 10.71
N VAL A 314 10.72 -6.19 11.71
CA VAL A 314 10.85 -4.74 11.58
C VAL A 314 12.32 -4.35 11.74
N HIS A 315 12.86 -3.70 10.70
CA HIS A 315 14.25 -3.26 10.64
C HIS A 315 14.33 -1.78 10.22
N CYS A 316 14.80 -0.96 11.14
CA CYS A 316 15.03 0.45 11.00
C CYS A 316 16.54 0.75 10.92
N SER A 317 16.89 1.82 10.22
CA SER A 317 18.23 2.41 10.26
C SER A 317 18.43 3.34 11.47
N GLY A 318 17.34 3.77 12.11
CA GLY A 318 17.34 4.69 13.25
C GLY A 318 17.04 6.14 12.87
N GLU A 319 16.98 6.46 11.57
CA GLU A 319 16.74 7.82 11.05
C GLU A 319 15.29 8.06 10.58
N GLU A 320 14.48 6.99 10.50
CA GLU A 320 13.10 7.03 10.05
C GLU A 320 12.22 7.90 10.94
N GLN A 321 11.37 8.75 10.36
CA GLN A 321 10.47 9.60 11.16
C GLN A 321 9.25 8.83 11.69
N SER A 322 8.94 7.69 11.09
CA SER A 322 7.82 6.83 11.44
C SER A 322 8.19 5.36 11.28
N LEU A 323 7.66 4.51 12.15
CA LEU A 323 7.89 3.06 12.11
C LEU A 323 7.39 2.42 10.80
N GLU A 324 6.37 2.99 10.15
CA GLU A 324 5.89 2.55 8.82
C GLU A 324 6.96 2.69 7.72
N GLN A 325 7.97 3.55 7.92
CA GLN A 325 9.05 3.76 6.94
C GLN A 325 10.17 2.71 7.06
N CYS A 326 10.22 1.99 8.18
CA CYS A 326 11.19 0.94 8.37
C CYS A 326 10.90 -0.23 7.43
N GLN A 327 11.93 -1.01 7.10
CA GLN A 327 11.70 -2.26 6.38
C GLN A 327 10.93 -3.20 7.31
N HIS A 328 9.84 -3.79 6.84
CA HIS A 328 9.09 -4.77 7.60
C HIS A 328 8.39 -5.76 6.66
N ARG A 329 7.95 -6.90 7.18
CA ARG A 329 7.05 -7.81 6.45
C ARG A 329 5.71 -7.16 6.17
N PHE A 330 4.93 -7.74 5.27
CA PHE A 330 3.62 -7.21 4.93
C PHE A 330 2.68 -7.14 6.13
N TRP A 331 1.77 -6.17 6.12
CA TRP A 331 0.84 -5.95 7.22
C TRP A 331 0.04 -7.22 7.54
N GLY A 332 0.17 -7.69 8.78
CA GLY A 332 -0.56 -8.86 9.27
C GLY A 332 0.09 -10.20 8.94
N TYR A 333 1.25 -10.19 8.26
CA TYR A 333 2.00 -11.38 7.93
C TYR A 333 3.13 -11.59 8.93
N HIS A 334 3.03 -12.67 9.70
CA HIS A 334 3.96 -13.02 10.75
C HIS A 334 3.86 -14.51 11.11
N ASP A 335 4.94 -15.10 11.61
CA ASP A 335 4.93 -16.42 12.26
C ASP A 335 4.91 -16.34 13.80
N CYS A 336 4.77 -15.11 14.31
CA CYS A 336 4.77 -14.83 15.74
C CYS A 336 3.46 -15.15 16.46
N THR A 337 3.57 -15.34 17.76
CA THR A 337 2.46 -15.39 18.71
C THR A 337 2.44 -14.13 19.57
N HIS A 338 1.34 -13.84 20.28
CA HIS A 338 1.32 -12.71 21.23
C HIS A 338 2.28 -12.83 22.42
N LYS A 339 3.01 -13.95 22.54
CA LYS A 339 4.13 -14.00 23.47
C LYS A 339 5.26 -13.11 23.01
N GLU A 340 5.43 -12.92 21.70
CA GLU A 340 6.48 -12.16 20.99
C GLU A 340 6.11 -10.70 20.75
N ASP A 341 5.04 -10.19 21.37
CA ASP A 341 4.69 -8.78 21.23
C ASP A 341 5.75 -7.86 21.85
N VAL A 342 6.16 -6.84 21.11
CA VAL A 342 7.13 -5.82 21.54
C VAL A 342 6.56 -4.92 22.63
N ALA A 343 7.41 -4.53 23.57
CA ALA A 343 7.16 -3.43 24.48
C ALA A 343 8.31 -2.42 24.47
N VAL A 344 7.95 -1.14 24.39
CA VAL A 344 8.89 -0.02 24.28
C VAL A 344 8.85 0.81 25.56
N ILE A 345 10.01 1.30 25.99
CA ILE A 345 10.16 2.22 27.13
C ILE A 345 11.02 3.39 26.68
N CYS A 346 10.52 4.61 26.84
CA CYS A 346 11.21 5.85 26.46
C CYS A 346 11.51 6.72 27.67
N SER A 347 12.38 7.73 27.49
CA SER A 347 12.90 8.59 28.55
C SER A 347 11.96 9.67 29.10
N GLU A 348 10.69 9.72 28.68
CA GLU A 348 9.68 10.69 29.13
C GLU A 348 10.13 12.16 29.03
N GLN A 349 10.80 12.54 27.93
CA GLN A 349 11.27 13.91 27.78
C GLN A 349 10.19 14.78 27.14
N TYR A 350 9.44 15.54 27.94
CA TYR A 350 8.59 16.62 27.43
C TYR A 350 9.48 17.71 26.81
N PRO A 351 9.39 18.02 25.50
CA PRO A 351 10.07 19.16 24.94
C PRO A 351 9.37 20.44 25.45
N GLY A 352 9.95 21.05 26.48
CA GLY A 352 9.66 22.44 26.85
C GLY A 352 8.54 22.68 27.87
N ILE A 353 8.78 22.32 29.13
CA ILE A 353 8.43 23.24 30.22
C ILE A 353 9.76 23.71 30.80
N PHE A 354 10.24 24.86 30.31
CA PHE A 354 11.17 25.65 31.09
C PHE A 354 10.40 26.09 32.34
N GLU A 355 10.82 25.58 33.50
CA GLU A 355 10.45 26.16 34.77
C GLU A 355 10.92 27.63 34.80
N ALA A 356 9.96 28.50 35.14
CA ALA A 356 10.00 29.89 35.61
C ALA A 356 11.28 30.74 35.44
#